data_AF-A0A4E0QSJ6-F1
#
_entry.id   AF-A0A4E0QSJ6-F1
#
_cell.length_a   1.000
_cell.length_b   1.000
_cell.length_c   1.000
_cell.angle_alpha   90.00
_cell.angle_beta   90.00
_cell.angle_gamma   90.00
#
_symmetry.space_group_name_H-M   'P 1'
#
loop_
_entity.id
_entity.type
_entity.pdbx_description
1 polymer ?
#
loop_
_entity_poly.entity_id
_entity_poly.type
_entity_poly.pdbx_seq_one_letter_code
_entity_poly.pdbx_strand_id
1 'polypeptide(L)'
;MKLRENCYTRGILNKRVNFKRKFQAAPVVMLSLIFLDIIEGNNHRIRVNVKQVDKRGFSYEFVTWCNTKVYRARAQWTAIGQ
;
A
#
# COMPACT_ATOMS: atom_id res chain seq x y z
N MET A 1 -3.42 -1.21 -33.83
CA MET A 1 -3.82 -1.60 -32.45
C MET A 1 -2.81 -2.62 -31.94
N LYS A 2 -1.73 -2.16 -31.26
CA LYS A 2 -0.69 -3.07 -30.74
C LYS A 2 -1.27 -3.85 -29.55
N LEU A 3 -1.14 -5.17 -29.61
CA LEU A 3 -1.57 -6.09 -28.56
C LEU A 3 -0.82 -5.79 -27.26
N ARG A 4 -1.57 -5.87 -26.17
CA ARG A 4 -1.25 -5.39 -24.82
C ARG A 4 0.07 -5.98 -24.32
N GLU A 5 1.00 -5.12 -23.91
CA GLU A 5 2.06 -5.54 -23.00
C GLU A 5 1.39 -6.16 -21.77
N ASN A 6 1.72 -7.42 -21.45
CA ASN A 6 1.13 -8.08 -20.31
C ASN A 6 1.51 -7.31 -19.04
N CYS A 7 0.48 -6.79 -18.38
CA CYS A 7 0.57 -5.82 -17.30
C CYS A 7 0.79 -6.55 -15.96
N TYR A 8 1.98 -7.10 -15.76
CA TYR A 8 2.30 -7.85 -14.54
C TYR A 8 2.63 -6.93 -13.36
N THR A 9 2.39 -7.44 -12.14
CA THR A 9 2.81 -6.78 -10.91
C THR A 9 4.33 -6.81 -10.81
N ARG A 10 4.97 -5.64 -10.66
CA ARG A 10 6.44 -5.51 -10.63
C ARG A 10 7.00 -5.16 -9.26
N GLY A 11 6.25 -4.38 -8.48
CA GLY A 11 6.67 -4.00 -7.12
C GLY A 11 5.57 -4.33 -6.14
N ILE A 12 5.87 -5.25 -5.22
CA ILE A 12 5.04 -5.52 -4.05
C ILE A 12 5.92 -5.32 -2.82
N LEU A 13 5.61 -4.31 -2.03
CA LEU A 13 6.18 -4.16 -0.69
C LEU A 13 5.13 -4.61 0.33
N ASN A 14 5.41 -5.72 1.00
CA ASN A 14 4.59 -6.22 2.09
C ASN A 14 5.32 -6.03 3.41
N LYS A 15 4.72 -5.30 4.35
CA LYS A 15 5.27 -5.05 5.67
C LYS A 15 4.19 -5.08 6.72
N ARG A 16 4.59 -5.35 7.97
CA ARG A 16 3.73 -5.32 9.14
C ARG A 16 4.05 -4.10 9.99
N VAL A 17 3.02 -3.46 10.51
CA VAL A 17 3.10 -2.40 11.51
C VAL A 17 2.51 -2.94 12.81
N ASN A 18 3.27 -2.84 13.89
CA ASN A 18 2.78 -3.16 15.22
C ASN A 18 2.31 -1.89 15.93
N PHE A 19 1.15 -1.97 16.57
CA PHE A 19 0.66 -0.90 17.42
C PHE A 19 1.49 -0.84 18.71
N LYS A 20 1.74 0.37 19.21
CA LYS A 20 2.45 0.58 20.48
C LYS A 20 1.71 -0.04 21.67
N ARG A 21 0.38 -0.05 21.64
CA ARG A 21 -0.51 -0.70 22.61
C ARG A 21 -1.52 -1.55 21.85
N LYS A 22 -1.84 -2.73 22.37
CA LYS A 22 -2.90 -3.58 21.81
C LYS A 22 -4.29 -2.97 22.02
N PHE A 23 -5.15 -3.13 21.05
CA PHE A 23 -6.59 -2.88 21.15
C PHE A 23 -7.31 -4.07 21.84
N GLN A 24 -8.53 -3.86 22.31
CA GLN A 24 -9.39 -4.91 22.86
C GLN A 24 -9.97 -5.80 21.76
N ALA A 25 -10.24 -5.23 20.57
CA ALA A 25 -10.66 -5.92 19.36
C ALA A 25 -9.82 -5.45 18.15
N ALA A 26 -9.97 -6.08 16.98
CA ALA A 26 -9.30 -5.59 15.78
C ALA A 26 -9.87 -4.18 15.43
N PRO A 27 -9.03 -3.11 15.37
CA PRO A 27 -9.51 -1.78 15.06
C PRO A 27 -9.85 -1.63 13.57
N VAL A 28 -10.53 -0.55 13.22
CA VAL A 28 -10.60 -0.10 11.82
C VAL A 28 -9.33 0.65 11.49
N VAL A 29 -8.65 0.27 10.41
CA VAL A 29 -7.41 0.92 9.96
C VAL A 29 -7.63 1.58 8.60
N MET A 30 -7.39 2.88 8.53
CA MET A 30 -7.32 3.63 7.29
C MET A 30 -5.85 3.79 6.87
N LEU A 31 -5.55 3.56 5.59
CA LEU A 31 -4.24 3.76 4.98
C LEU A 31 -4.39 4.69 3.79
N SER A 32 -3.57 5.74 3.73
CA SER A 32 -3.63 6.77 2.69
C SER A 32 -2.25 7.02 2.12
N LEU A 33 -2.18 7.17 0.80
CA LEU A 33 -0.97 7.63 0.11
C LEU A 33 -0.82 9.13 0.34
N ILE A 34 0.32 9.56 0.89
CA ILE A 34 0.57 10.98 1.25
C ILE A 34 1.73 11.60 0.46
N PHE A 35 2.50 10.79 -0.27
CA PHE A 35 3.61 11.27 -1.11
C PHE A 35 3.86 10.26 -2.22
N LEU A 36 4.10 10.76 -3.44
CA LEU A 36 4.46 9.95 -4.59
C LEU A 36 5.48 10.68 -5.48
N ASP A 37 6.56 10.01 -5.78
CA ASP A 37 7.59 10.38 -6.76
C ASP A 37 7.72 9.22 -7.76
N ILE A 38 7.34 9.50 -9.00
CA ILE A 38 7.03 8.53 -10.04
C ILE A 38 7.56 9.05 -11.37
N ILE A 39 8.07 8.13 -12.21
CA ILE A 39 8.61 8.51 -13.52
C ILE A 39 7.52 9.13 -14.40
N GLU A 40 7.88 10.19 -15.12
CA GLU A 40 7.02 10.76 -16.16
C GLU A 40 6.87 9.83 -17.38
N GLY A 41 5.89 10.12 -18.24
CA GLY A 41 5.71 9.43 -19.52
C GLY A 41 5.08 8.02 -19.45
N ASN A 42 4.82 7.48 -18.25
CA ASN A 42 4.09 6.23 -18.04
C ASN A 42 2.81 6.49 -17.25
N ASN A 43 1.79 5.62 -17.36
CA ASN A 43 0.61 5.78 -16.52
C ASN A 43 0.95 5.50 -15.05
N HIS A 44 0.42 6.34 -14.17
CA HIS A 44 0.64 6.20 -12.73
C HIS A 44 -0.30 5.13 -12.16
N ARG A 45 0.25 3.96 -11.82
CA ARG A 45 -0.51 2.83 -11.30
C ARG A 45 0.03 2.38 -9.95
N ILE A 46 -0.75 2.63 -8.92
CA ILE A 46 -0.35 2.41 -7.53
C ILE A 46 -1.56 2.01 -6.71
N ARG A 47 -1.36 1.05 -5.79
CA ARG A 47 -2.38 0.63 -4.84
C ARG A 47 -1.75 0.42 -3.48
N VAL A 48 -2.40 0.95 -2.45
CA VAL A 48 -2.09 0.66 -1.06
C VAL A 48 -3.28 -0.06 -0.45
N ASN A 49 -3.04 -1.19 0.24
CA ASN A 49 -4.12 -1.88 0.95
C ASN A 49 -3.67 -2.25 2.36
N VAL A 50 -4.64 -2.19 3.27
CA VAL A 50 -4.54 -2.80 4.60
C VAL A 50 -4.89 -4.29 4.49
N LYS A 51 -4.15 -5.12 5.20
CA LYS A 51 -4.33 -6.58 5.27
C LYS A 51 -4.17 -7.02 6.72
N GLN A 52 -4.78 -8.16 7.08
CA GLN A 52 -4.50 -8.87 8.34
C GLN A 52 -4.51 -7.96 9.58
N VAL A 53 -5.60 -7.22 9.78
CA VAL A 53 -5.76 -6.39 10.97
C VAL A 53 -6.06 -7.29 12.17
N ASP A 54 -5.28 -7.13 13.23
CA ASP A 54 -5.51 -7.79 14.51
C ASP A 54 -5.32 -6.78 15.66
N LYS A 55 -5.50 -7.24 16.89
CA LYS A 55 -5.43 -6.40 18.09
C LYS A 55 -4.05 -5.75 18.29
N ARG A 56 -2.98 -6.31 17.69
CA ARG A 56 -1.58 -5.92 17.89
C ARG A 56 -1.00 -5.16 16.70
N GLY A 57 -1.66 -5.17 15.55
CA GLY A 57 -1.14 -4.49 14.36
C GLY A 57 -1.93 -4.80 13.10
N PHE A 58 -1.32 -4.46 11.97
CA PHE A 58 -1.84 -4.79 10.65
C PHE A 58 -0.68 -4.96 9.67
N SER A 59 -0.92 -5.68 8.58
CA SER A 59 -0.03 -5.74 7.42
C SER A 59 -0.51 -4.74 6.37
N TYR A 60 0.40 -4.21 5.56
CA TYR A 60 0.04 -3.43 4.37
C TYR A 60 0.77 -3.93 3.15
N GLU A 61 0.12 -3.79 2.00
CA GLU A 61 0.74 -3.97 0.69
C GLU A 61 0.82 -2.63 -0.03
N PHE A 62 1.96 -2.41 -0.68
CA PHE A 62 2.17 -1.36 -1.65
C PHE A 62 2.42 -2.02 -3.00
N VAL A 63 1.57 -1.77 -3.98
CA VAL A 63 1.57 -2.50 -5.25
C VAL A 63 1.68 -1.54 -6.42
N THR A 64 2.58 -1.84 -7.35
CA THR A 64 2.66 -1.22 -8.67
C THR A 64 2.79 -2.27 -9.76
N TRP A 65 2.33 -1.96 -10.96
CA TRP A 65 2.25 -2.91 -12.07
C TRP A 65 2.48 -2.22 -13.42
N CYS A 66 2.62 -3.04 -14.48
CA CYS A 66 2.95 -2.57 -15.83
C CYS A 66 4.34 -1.90 -15.89
N ASN A 67 4.50 -0.90 -16.76
CA ASN A 67 5.67 -0.06 -16.94
C ASN A 67 5.85 1.06 -15.88
N THR A 68 5.03 1.10 -14.84
CA THR A 68 5.12 2.11 -13.79
C THR A 68 6.44 1.97 -13.01
N LYS A 69 7.18 3.08 -12.81
CA LYS A 69 8.39 3.12 -11.98
C LYS A 69 8.23 4.16 -10.88
N VAL A 70 8.31 3.71 -9.63
CA VAL A 70 8.19 4.55 -8.43
C VAL A 70 9.59 4.73 -7.84
N TYR A 71 10.05 5.97 -7.71
CA TYR A 71 11.30 6.30 -7.04
C TYR A 71 11.11 6.36 -5.53
N ARG A 72 10.03 7.00 -5.09
CA ARG A 72 9.67 7.09 -3.67
C ARG A 72 8.17 7.19 -3.49
N ALA A 73 7.66 6.57 -2.43
CA ALA A 73 6.30 6.78 -1.98
C ALA A 73 6.23 6.75 -0.46
N ARG A 74 5.22 7.41 0.11
CA ARG A 74 4.92 7.34 1.54
C ARG A 74 3.42 7.14 1.74
N ALA A 75 3.10 6.30 2.70
CA ALA A 75 1.74 6.13 3.18
C ALA A 75 1.68 6.46 4.67
N GLN A 76 0.55 7.00 5.09
CA GLN A 76 0.23 7.21 6.50
C GLN A 76 -1.01 6.41 6.84
N TRP A 77 -1.08 5.94 8.08
CA TRP A 77 -2.21 5.17 8.57
C TRP A 77 -2.78 5.78 9.84
N THR A 78 -4.05 5.49 10.09
CA THR A 78 -4.76 5.80 11.33
C THR A 78 -5.59 4.60 11.74
N ALA A 79 -5.53 4.21 13.01
CA ALA A 79 -6.30 3.11 13.57
C ALA A 79 -7.26 3.64 14.62
N ILE A 80 -8.54 3.29 14.52
CA ILE A 80 -9.60 3.70 15.44
C ILE A 80 -10.30 2.44 15.96
N GLY A 81 -10.37 2.31 17.28
CA GLY A 81 -10.96 1.15 17.96
C GLY A 81 -10.81 1.26 19.48
N GLN A 82 -11.41 0.31 20.19
CA GLN A 82 -11.37 0.19 21.65
C GLN A 82 -10.32 -0.81 22.12
#